data_AF-A0A4C1ZPG9-F1
#
_entry.id   AF-A0A4C1ZPG9-F1
#
_cell.length_a   1.000
_cell.length_b   1.000
_cell.length_c   1.000
_cell.angle_alpha   90.00
_cell.angle_beta   90.00
_cell.angle_gamma   90.00
#
_symmetry.space_group_name_H-M   'P 1'
#
loop_
_entity.id
_entity.type
_entity.pdbx_description
1 polymer ?
#
loop_
_entity_poly.entity_id
_entity_poly.type
_entity_poly.pdbx_seq_one_letter_code
_entity_poly.pdbx_strand_id
1 'polypeptide(L)'
;MSIILKDDDELSGYQVVGMPKDGSCLFRSISFLVYGRTDSTCSIRSAIVAYVAEHWDEMQVYTCDADGDVYTSAQFYTNDMMKPTTYGSASELMAAGKIYSFTFEVYENGTLRSSFDDAGQKKCLRFTGSYLSGHYDVLIPIRDASPSSSPFDFITLNSVTSDTAICALYDLNSTK
;
A
#
# COMPACT_ATOMS: atom_id res chain seq x y z
N MET A 1 24.30 -30.39 -13.49
CA MET A 1 24.78 -29.03 -13.83
C MET A 1 23.87 -28.07 -13.11
N SER A 2 24.39 -27.48 -12.04
CA SER A 2 23.64 -26.81 -10.99
C SER A 2 23.05 -25.49 -11.46
N ILE A 3 21.79 -25.21 -11.12
CA ILE A 3 21.28 -23.83 -11.11
C ILE A 3 21.17 -23.44 -9.64
N ILE A 4 21.93 -22.41 -9.32
CA ILE A 4 22.19 -21.84 -8.01
C ILE A 4 20.89 -21.22 -7.48
N LEU A 5 20.38 -21.73 -6.35
CA LEU A 5 19.48 -20.97 -5.49
C LEU A 5 20.31 -19.80 -4.96
N LYS A 6 20.00 -18.57 -5.36
CA LYS A 6 20.54 -17.40 -4.66
C LYS A 6 19.80 -17.31 -3.33
N ASP A 7 20.59 -17.31 -2.26
CA ASP A 7 20.16 -17.19 -0.87
C ASP A 7 19.13 -16.07 -0.69
N ASP A 8 17.89 -16.44 -0.30
CA ASP A 8 16.79 -15.56 0.14
C ASP A 8 15.88 -16.36 1.12
N ASP A 9 16.50 -17.18 1.98
CA ASP A 9 15.84 -18.21 2.81
C ASP A 9 14.92 -17.66 3.93
N GLU A 10 14.89 -16.33 4.15
CA GLU A 10 14.11 -15.71 5.24
C GLU A 10 12.65 -15.34 4.88
N LEU A 11 12.26 -15.39 3.60
CA LEU A 11 10.85 -15.28 3.19
C LEU A 11 10.24 -16.62 2.76
N SER A 12 10.87 -17.75 3.09
CA SER A 12 10.42 -19.11 2.75
C SER A 12 8.99 -19.43 3.21
N GLY A 13 8.47 -18.73 4.22
CA GLY A 13 7.08 -18.81 4.68
C GLY A 13 6.08 -17.92 3.95
N TYR A 14 6.49 -17.19 2.92
CA TYR A 14 5.64 -16.22 2.21
C TYR A 14 5.67 -16.41 0.69
N GLN A 15 4.51 -16.28 0.07
CA GLN A 15 4.35 -16.07 -1.36
C GLN A 15 4.40 -14.57 -1.65
N VAL A 16 5.29 -14.17 -2.56
CA VAL A 16 5.37 -12.79 -3.04
C VAL A 16 4.38 -12.57 -4.18
N VAL A 17 3.51 -11.58 -4.05
CA VAL A 17 2.67 -11.08 -5.13
C VAL A 17 3.27 -9.77 -5.64
N GLY A 18 3.90 -9.84 -6.82
CA GLY A 18 4.63 -8.73 -7.43
C GLY A 18 3.73 -7.61 -7.93
N MET A 19 4.08 -6.35 -7.64
CA MET A 19 3.37 -5.18 -8.13
C MET A 19 4.04 -4.54 -9.35
N PRO A 20 3.28 -3.88 -10.24
CA PRO A 20 3.85 -3.05 -11.29
C PRO A 20 4.76 -1.94 -10.73
N LYS A 21 5.89 -1.68 -11.40
CA LYS A 21 6.85 -0.61 -11.06
C LYS A 21 6.47 0.71 -11.74
N ASP A 22 5.30 1.24 -11.43
CA ASP A 22 4.72 2.45 -12.06
C ASP A 22 4.53 3.63 -11.08
N GLY A 23 5.11 3.52 -9.88
CA GLY A 23 4.96 4.50 -8.81
C GLY A 23 3.67 4.44 -8.01
N SER A 24 2.73 3.58 -8.39
CA SER A 24 1.55 3.26 -7.60
C SER A 24 1.69 1.96 -6.79
N CYS A 25 2.88 1.36 -6.74
CA CYS A 25 3.09 0.02 -6.15
C CYS A 25 2.55 -0.11 -4.71
N LEU A 26 2.70 0.92 -3.87
CA LEU A 26 2.14 0.91 -2.52
C LEU A 26 0.59 0.88 -2.54
N PHE A 27 -0.03 1.80 -3.27
CA PHE A 27 -1.49 1.87 -3.38
C PHE A 27 -2.08 0.64 -4.06
N ARG A 28 -1.38 0.04 -5.02
CA ARG A 28 -1.73 -1.24 -5.65
C ARG A 28 -1.67 -2.38 -4.64
N SER A 29 -0.61 -2.41 -3.82
CA SER A 29 -0.47 -3.39 -2.74
C SER A 29 -1.62 -3.28 -1.74
N ILE A 30 -1.96 -2.07 -1.31
CA ILE A 30 -3.09 -1.83 -0.40
C ILE A 30 -4.41 -2.25 -1.06
N SER A 31 -4.66 -1.86 -2.32
CA SER A 31 -5.84 -2.31 -3.08
C SER A 31 -5.96 -3.83 -3.11
N PHE A 32 -4.84 -4.52 -3.36
CA PHE A 32 -4.81 -5.97 -3.37
C PHE A 32 -5.09 -6.57 -1.98
N LEU A 33 -4.56 -5.99 -0.90
CA LEU A 33 -4.78 -6.46 0.47
C LEU A 33 -6.22 -6.24 0.97
N VAL A 34 -6.89 -5.20 0.46
CA VAL A 34 -8.28 -4.87 0.79
C VAL A 34 -9.28 -5.67 -0.07
N TYR A 35 -9.06 -5.74 -1.39
CA TYR A 35 -10.05 -6.26 -2.35
C TYR A 35 -9.62 -7.52 -3.12
N GLY A 36 -8.38 -7.98 -2.96
CA GLY A 36 -7.81 -9.07 -3.76
C GLY A 36 -7.48 -8.69 -5.21
N ARG A 37 -7.53 -7.40 -5.56
CA ARG A 37 -7.35 -6.87 -6.92
C ARG A 37 -6.79 -5.45 -6.92
N THR A 38 -6.25 -5.00 -8.05
CA THR A 38 -5.54 -3.71 -8.18
C THR A 38 -6.29 -2.66 -9.01
N ASP A 39 -7.47 -2.98 -9.55
CA ASP A 39 -8.30 -2.05 -10.34
C ASP A 39 -8.87 -0.88 -9.51
N SER A 40 -8.87 -1.00 -8.18
CA SER A 40 -9.40 -0.02 -7.24
C SER A 40 -8.32 0.94 -6.69
N THR A 41 -7.12 0.93 -7.28
CA THR A 41 -5.95 1.71 -6.82
C THR A 41 -6.23 3.21 -6.73
N CYS A 42 -6.95 3.79 -7.69
CA CYS A 42 -7.26 5.22 -7.68
C CYS A 42 -8.19 5.60 -6.51
N SER A 43 -9.20 4.77 -6.24
CA SER A 43 -10.11 4.98 -5.10
C SER A 43 -9.38 4.82 -3.77
N ILE A 44 -8.51 3.82 -3.64
CA ILE A 44 -7.63 3.64 -2.47
C ILE A 44 -6.74 4.86 -2.27
N ARG A 45 -6.06 5.34 -3.33
CA ARG A 45 -5.20 6.53 -3.28
C ARG A 45 -6.00 7.74 -2.82
N SER A 46 -7.17 7.98 -3.41
CA SER A 46 -8.02 9.12 -3.04
C SER A 46 -8.47 9.06 -1.58
N ALA A 47 -8.89 7.90 -1.08
CA ALA A 47 -9.32 7.74 0.30
C ALA A 47 -8.18 7.98 1.31
N ILE A 48 -7.00 7.44 1.01
CA ILE A 48 -5.81 7.60 1.85
C ILE A 48 -5.34 9.06 1.87
N VAL A 49 -5.23 9.70 0.70
CA VAL A 49 -4.78 11.09 0.59
C VAL A 49 -5.76 12.02 1.29
N ALA A 50 -7.06 11.80 1.15
CA ALA A 50 -8.09 12.55 1.86
C ALA A 50 -7.92 12.42 3.38
N TYR A 51 -7.74 11.20 3.89
CA TYR A 51 -7.54 10.96 5.32
C TYR A 51 -6.31 11.72 5.87
N VAL A 52 -5.17 11.65 5.17
CA VAL A 52 -3.94 12.35 5.58
C VAL A 52 -4.16 13.86 5.60
N ALA A 53 -4.83 14.40 4.58
CA ALA A 53 -5.12 15.83 4.50
C ALA A 53 -6.11 16.30 5.59
N GLU A 54 -7.11 15.48 5.94
CA GLU A 54 -8.07 15.76 7.00
C GLU A 54 -7.44 15.70 8.40
N HIS A 55 -6.43 14.85 8.61
CA HIS A 55 -5.71 14.68 9.88
C HIS A 55 -4.32 15.30 9.83
N TRP A 56 -4.17 16.41 9.09
CA TRP A 56 -2.87 16.98 8.73
C TRP A 56 -1.96 17.26 9.94
N ASP A 57 -2.50 17.82 11.02
CA ASP A 57 -1.72 18.21 12.20
C ASP A 57 -0.98 17.01 12.83
N GLU A 58 -1.59 15.83 12.79
CA GLU A 58 -1.02 14.58 13.31
C GLU A 58 -0.17 13.86 12.25
N MET A 59 -0.58 13.95 10.98
CA MET A 59 -0.02 13.12 9.90
C MET A 59 1.17 13.77 9.19
N GLN A 60 1.28 15.10 9.20
CA GLN A 60 2.26 15.85 8.39
C GLN A 60 3.70 15.35 8.61
N VAL A 61 4.09 15.06 9.85
CA VAL A 61 5.45 14.66 10.23
C VAL A 61 5.89 13.34 9.62
N TYR A 62 4.94 12.56 9.10
CA TYR A 62 5.18 11.27 8.47
C TYR A 62 5.10 11.31 6.95
N THR A 63 4.75 12.48 6.38
CA THR A 63 4.76 12.67 4.94
C THR A 63 6.18 12.86 4.44
N CYS A 64 6.42 12.52 3.18
CA CYS A 64 7.73 12.54 2.56
C CYS A 64 7.57 12.82 1.08
N ASP A 65 8.09 13.94 0.60
CA ASP A 65 8.08 14.30 -0.81
C ASP A 65 9.21 13.63 -1.60
N ALA A 66 9.33 13.95 -2.88
CA ALA A 66 10.33 13.33 -3.76
C ALA A 66 11.78 13.64 -3.37
N ASP A 67 12.03 14.73 -2.65
CA ASP A 67 13.35 15.13 -2.16
C ASP A 67 13.65 14.54 -0.78
N GLY A 68 12.66 13.93 -0.14
CA GLY A 68 12.75 13.34 1.20
C GLY A 68 12.34 14.29 2.31
N ASP A 69 11.77 15.44 1.97
CA ASP A 69 11.33 16.45 2.92
C ASP A 69 9.85 16.26 3.30
N VAL A 70 9.47 16.79 4.47
CA VAL A 70 8.07 16.79 4.90
C VAL A 70 7.31 17.82 4.06
N TYR A 71 6.15 17.44 3.54
CA TYR A 71 5.28 18.36 2.81
C TYR A 71 4.88 19.55 3.70
N THR A 72 4.91 20.75 3.14
CA THR A 72 4.69 21.99 3.89
C THR A 72 3.22 22.31 4.18
N SER A 73 2.28 21.65 3.49
CA SER A 73 0.85 21.81 3.69
C SER A 73 0.05 20.63 3.14
N ALA A 74 -1.13 20.42 3.72
CA ALA A 74 -2.10 19.42 3.25
C ALA A 74 -2.47 19.62 1.76
N GLN A 75 -2.53 20.87 1.29
CA GLN A 75 -2.84 21.17 -0.10
C GLN A 75 -1.70 20.74 -1.04
N PHE A 76 -0.45 21.03 -0.69
CA PHE A 76 0.71 20.61 -1.50
C PHE A 76 0.82 19.08 -1.53
N TYR A 77 0.66 18.45 -0.37
CA TYR A 77 0.57 16.99 -0.23
C TYR A 77 -0.53 16.40 -1.13
N THR A 78 -1.76 16.92 -1.03
CA THR A 78 -2.91 16.40 -1.80
C THR A 78 -2.66 16.52 -3.30
N ASN A 79 -2.22 17.68 -3.77
CA ASN A 79 -1.98 17.92 -5.20
C ASN A 79 -0.90 16.99 -5.77
N ASP A 80 0.13 16.68 -4.98
CA ASP A 80 1.21 15.82 -5.43
C ASP A 80 0.86 14.34 -5.32
N MET A 81 0.29 13.92 -4.18
CA MET A 81 -0.03 12.53 -3.90
C MET A 81 -1.23 12.00 -4.66
N MET A 82 -2.08 12.86 -5.23
CA MET A 82 -3.12 12.42 -6.16
C MET A 82 -2.58 12.01 -7.53
N LYS A 83 -1.35 12.39 -7.91
CA LYS A 83 -0.77 11.97 -9.18
C LYS A 83 -0.50 10.46 -9.17
N PRO A 84 -0.83 9.72 -10.25
CA PRO A 84 -0.72 8.26 -10.28
C PRO A 84 0.72 7.73 -10.16
N THR A 85 1.72 8.59 -10.39
CA THR A 85 3.14 8.21 -10.36
C THR A 85 3.84 8.59 -9.06
N THR A 86 3.18 9.33 -8.16
CA THR A 86 3.80 9.74 -6.89
C THR A 86 3.81 8.57 -5.92
N TYR A 87 4.99 8.33 -5.34
CA TYR A 87 5.24 7.22 -4.43
C TYR A 87 4.62 7.52 -3.07
N GLY A 88 3.98 6.52 -2.47
CA GLY A 88 3.56 6.63 -1.08
C GLY A 88 4.64 6.12 -0.12
N SER A 89 4.50 6.51 1.14
CA SER A 89 5.46 6.33 2.22
C SER A 89 4.75 5.95 3.52
N ALA A 90 5.32 6.36 4.67
CA ALA A 90 4.82 6.03 6.00
C ALA A 90 3.43 6.63 6.28
N SER A 91 3.17 7.88 5.88
CA SER A 91 1.86 8.53 6.07
C SER A 91 0.72 7.72 5.45
N GLU A 92 0.93 7.18 4.25
CA GLU A 92 -0.10 6.41 3.54
C GLU A 92 -0.36 5.05 4.20
N LEU A 93 0.68 4.39 4.71
CA LEU A 93 0.54 3.14 5.47
C LEU A 93 -0.19 3.34 6.80
N MET A 94 0.11 4.42 7.51
CA MET A 94 -0.60 4.77 8.75
C MET A 94 -2.07 5.09 8.48
N ALA A 95 -2.35 5.93 7.48
CA ALA A 95 -3.72 6.26 7.09
C ALA A 95 -4.50 5.01 6.65
N ALA A 96 -3.92 4.16 5.81
CA ALA A 96 -4.54 2.90 5.40
C ALA A 96 -4.80 1.97 6.59
N GLY A 97 -3.89 1.94 7.57
CA GLY A 97 -4.06 1.16 8.79
C GLY A 97 -5.31 1.57 9.56
N LYS A 98 -5.54 2.87 9.68
CA LYS A 98 -6.74 3.45 10.30
C LYS A 98 -8.01 3.23 9.50
N ILE A 99 -7.99 3.47 8.18
CA ILE A 99 -9.18 3.33 7.33
C ILE A 99 -9.66 1.88 7.26
N TYR A 100 -8.74 0.91 7.12
CA TYR A 100 -9.07 -0.49 6.87
C TYR A 100 -8.88 -1.40 8.08
N SER A 101 -8.51 -0.84 9.24
CA SER A 101 -8.21 -1.59 10.47
C SER A 101 -7.14 -2.67 10.25
N PHE A 102 -6.05 -2.29 9.59
CA PHE A 102 -4.90 -3.16 9.29
C PHE A 102 -3.67 -2.75 10.09
N THR A 103 -2.85 -3.74 10.45
CA THR A 103 -1.48 -3.52 10.90
C THR A 103 -0.55 -3.90 9.76
N PHE A 104 0.20 -2.94 9.22
CA PHE A 104 1.12 -3.18 8.12
C PHE A 104 2.52 -3.49 8.65
N GLU A 105 3.04 -4.67 8.34
CA GLU A 105 4.43 -5.05 8.60
C GLU A 105 5.22 -4.98 7.29
N VAL A 106 6.24 -4.13 7.25
CA VAL A 106 7.12 -3.97 6.09
C VAL A 106 8.42 -4.72 6.35
N TYR A 107 8.71 -5.69 5.48
CA TYR A 107 9.91 -6.51 5.52
C TYR A 107 10.90 -6.08 4.45
N GLU A 108 12.17 -6.03 4.80
CA GLU A 108 13.28 -5.77 3.88
C GLU A 108 14.36 -6.83 4.13
N ASN A 109 14.78 -7.55 3.08
CA ASN A 109 15.75 -8.64 3.18
C ASN A 109 15.41 -9.65 4.29
N GLY A 110 14.15 -10.06 4.39
CA GLY A 110 13.68 -11.04 5.39
C GLY A 110 13.43 -10.48 6.79
N THR A 111 13.93 -9.28 7.11
CA THR A 111 13.81 -8.68 8.44
C THR A 111 12.67 -7.67 8.51
N LEU A 112 11.94 -7.65 9.63
CA LEU A 112 10.93 -6.63 9.90
C LEU A 112 11.60 -5.26 10.03
N ARG A 113 11.33 -4.38 9.07
CA ARG A 113 11.87 -3.01 9.02
C ARG A 113 11.01 -2.03 9.81
N SER A 114 9.69 -2.13 9.64
CA SER A 114 8.74 -1.26 10.31
C SER A 114 7.37 -1.92 10.45
N SER A 115 6.62 -1.50 11.48
CA SER A 115 5.23 -1.86 11.69
C SER A 115 4.41 -0.57 11.83
N PHE A 116 3.28 -0.51 11.14
CA PHE A 116 2.36 0.62 11.19
C PHE A 116 1.00 0.15 11.69
N ASP A 117 0.51 0.81 12.73
CA ASP A 117 -0.65 0.40 13.54
C ASP A 117 -0.41 -0.87 14.40
N ASP A 118 -1.18 -1.07 15.46
CA ASP A 118 -0.99 -2.17 16.43
C ASP A 118 -2.26 -2.97 16.76
N ALA A 119 -3.43 -2.52 16.29
CA ALA A 119 -4.73 -3.11 16.65
C ALA A 119 -5.44 -3.83 15.49
N GLY A 120 -4.86 -3.85 14.29
CA GLY A 120 -5.53 -4.29 13.07
C GLY A 120 -5.23 -5.73 12.62
N GLN A 121 -5.90 -6.17 11.56
CA GLN A 121 -5.50 -7.40 10.86
C GLN A 121 -4.11 -7.21 10.25
N LYS A 122 -3.17 -8.08 10.61
CA LYS A 122 -1.80 -8.04 10.08
C LYS A 122 -1.78 -8.24 8.56
N LYS A 123 -1.07 -7.36 7.85
CA LYS A 123 -0.79 -7.43 6.42
C LYS A 123 0.70 -7.21 6.19
N CYS A 124 1.33 -8.12 5.46
CA CYS A 124 2.77 -8.09 5.23
C CYS A 124 3.10 -7.52 3.86
N LEU A 125 4.05 -6.60 3.81
CA LEU A 125 4.58 -5.99 2.60
C LEU A 125 6.08 -6.29 2.51
N ARG A 126 6.57 -6.49 1.30
CA ARG A 126 8.01 -6.53 1.01
C ARG A 126 8.43 -5.19 0.45
N PHE A 127 9.47 -4.61 1.01
CA PHE A 127 10.15 -3.43 0.50
C PHE A 127 11.49 -3.83 -0.13
N THR A 128 11.77 -3.28 -1.31
CA THR A 128 13.06 -3.44 -1.99
C THR A 128 13.53 -2.12 -2.59
N GLY A 129 14.84 -1.88 -2.64
CA GLY A 129 15.41 -0.65 -3.21
C GLY A 129 15.84 0.36 -2.14
N SER A 130 15.99 1.63 -2.52
CA SER A 130 16.41 2.71 -1.63
C SER A 130 15.20 3.48 -1.09
N TYR A 131 15.39 4.23 0.00
CA TYR A 131 14.31 4.90 0.74
C TYR A 131 13.35 5.73 -0.15
N LEU A 132 13.89 6.54 -1.07
CA LEU A 132 13.11 7.42 -1.95
C LEU A 132 12.64 6.76 -3.25
N SER A 133 13.17 5.58 -3.60
CA SER A 133 12.81 4.87 -4.84
C SER A 133 12.47 3.41 -4.59
N GLY A 134 11.92 3.15 -3.40
CA GLY A 134 11.60 1.81 -2.96
C GLY A 134 10.39 1.24 -3.67
N HIS A 135 10.31 -0.08 -3.70
CA HIS A 135 9.23 -0.82 -4.32
C HIS A 135 8.55 -1.71 -3.30
N TYR A 136 7.21 -1.66 -3.30
CA TYR A 136 6.36 -2.47 -2.46
C TYR A 136 5.75 -3.63 -3.25
N ASP A 137 5.89 -4.83 -2.71
CA ASP A 137 5.16 -6.03 -3.10
C ASP A 137 4.34 -6.55 -1.90
N VAL A 138 3.37 -7.42 -2.17
CA VAL A 138 2.57 -8.07 -1.11
C VAL A 138 3.20 -9.40 -0.71
N LEU A 139 3.24 -9.67 0.59
CA LEU A 139 3.63 -10.97 1.15
C LEU A 139 2.38 -11.69 1.71
N ILE A 140 2.07 -12.86 1.15
CA ILE A 140 0.99 -13.73 1.61
C ILE A 140 1.63 -14.90 2.37
N PRO A 141 1.30 -15.15 3.65
CA PRO A 141 1.78 -16.33 4.35
C PRO A 141 1.39 -17.61 3.59
N ILE A 142 2.36 -18.45 3.29
CA ILE A 142 2.11 -19.80 2.80
C ILE A 142 1.59 -20.58 4.00
N ARG A 143 0.29 -20.83 4.05
CA ARG A 143 -0.25 -21.77 5.04
C ARG A 143 0.26 -23.16 4.68
N ASP A 144 0.86 -23.85 5.64
CA ASP A 144 1.04 -25.29 5.54
C ASP A 144 -0.33 -25.90 5.19
N ALA A 145 -0.38 -26.69 4.11
CA ALA A 145 -1.61 -27.26 3.60
C ALA A 145 -2.24 -28.21 4.64
N SER A 146 -3.03 -27.66 5.55
CA SER A 146 -4.06 -28.40 6.27
C SER A 146 -5.28 -28.49 5.34
N PRO A 147 -5.84 -29.69 5.10
CA PRO A 147 -6.75 -29.93 3.97
C PRO A 147 -8.20 -29.43 4.19
N SER A 148 -8.45 -28.27 4.78
CA SER A 148 -9.85 -27.85 5.04
C SER A 148 -10.20 -26.36 5.07
N SER A 149 -9.38 -25.45 4.55
CA SER A 149 -9.88 -24.08 4.32
C SER A 149 -9.31 -23.50 3.04
N SER A 150 -10.19 -23.18 2.09
CA SER A 150 -9.85 -22.45 0.88
C SER A 150 -9.22 -21.09 1.27
N PRO A 151 -8.15 -20.63 0.58
CA PRO A 151 -7.55 -19.32 0.85
C PRO A 151 -8.46 -18.12 0.55
N PHE A 152 -9.68 -18.35 0.02
CA PHE A 152 -10.62 -17.31 -0.41
C PHE A 152 -11.88 -17.17 0.47
N ASP A 153 -12.03 -17.90 1.57
CA ASP A 153 -13.29 -17.96 2.33
C ASP A 153 -13.61 -16.72 3.20
N PHE A 154 -12.99 -15.55 3.00
CA PHE A 154 -13.27 -14.37 3.85
C PHE A 154 -13.60 -13.06 3.14
N ILE A 155 -13.96 -13.06 1.85
CA ILE A 155 -14.55 -11.87 1.22
C ILE A 155 -15.94 -12.22 0.71
N THR A 156 -16.91 -12.30 1.64
CA THR A 156 -18.33 -12.24 1.27
C THR A 156 -18.95 -10.98 1.85
N LEU A 157 -19.21 -10.04 0.93
CA LEU A 157 -20.17 -8.94 0.93
C LEU A 157 -20.68 -8.38 2.27
N ASN A 158 -20.44 -7.08 2.47
CA ASN A 158 -21.55 -6.15 2.70
C ASN A 158 -21.34 -4.84 1.92
N SER A 159 -22.36 -4.55 1.10
CA SER A 159 -22.72 -3.30 0.42
C SER A 159 -21.72 -2.63 -0.54
N VAL A 160 -21.95 -2.93 -1.82
CA VAL A 160 -21.97 -2.01 -2.96
C VAL A 160 -22.30 -0.56 -2.58
N THR A 161 -21.40 0.38 -2.91
CA THR A 161 -21.78 1.63 -3.59
C THR A 161 -20.72 1.96 -4.64
N SER A 162 -21.20 2.21 -5.85
CA SER A 162 -20.44 2.49 -7.07
C SER A 162 -19.70 3.82 -6.99
N ASP A 163 -18.36 3.81 -7.07
CA ASP A 163 -17.53 5.03 -7.11
C ASP A 163 -16.62 5.09 -8.36
N THR A 164 -17.21 4.86 -9.52
CA THR A 164 -16.55 5.12 -10.82
C THR A 164 -16.48 6.63 -11.15
N ALA A 165 -16.99 7.52 -10.28
CA ALA A 165 -17.14 8.94 -10.58
C ALA A 165 -15.95 9.83 -10.19
N ILE A 166 -15.03 9.39 -9.33
CA ILE A 166 -13.99 10.30 -8.78
C ILE A 166 -12.78 10.46 -9.72
N CYS A 167 -12.41 9.43 -10.50
CA CYS A 167 -11.27 9.52 -11.42
C CYS A 167 -11.51 10.52 -12.57
N ALA A 168 -12.75 10.66 -13.05
CA ALA A 168 -13.06 11.54 -14.18
C ALA A 168 -13.07 13.04 -13.81
N LEU A 169 -13.15 13.39 -12.52
CA LEU A 169 -13.25 14.78 -12.08
C LEU A 169 -11.90 15.49 -11.97
N TYR A 170 -10.78 14.75 -11.84
CA TYR A 170 -9.45 15.35 -11.82
C TYR A 170 -8.87 15.58 -13.22
N ASP A 171 -9.21 14.75 -14.22
CA ASP A 171 -8.76 14.95 -15.61
C ASP A 171 -9.42 16.19 -16.27
N LEU A 172 -10.58 16.63 -15.80
CA LEU A 172 -11.30 17.80 -16.35
C LEU A 172 -10.81 19.15 -15.82
N ASN A 173 -10.03 19.18 -14.74
CA ASN A 173 -9.56 20.44 -14.12
C ASN A 173 -8.11 20.80 -14.46
N SER A 174 -7.42 20.00 -15.28
CA SER A 174 -6.02 20.25 -15.69
C SER A 174 -5.87 20.93 -17.06
N THR A 175 -6.95 21.51 -17.60
CA THR A 175 -6.88 22.40 -18.78
C THR A 175 -7.67 23.69 -18.54
N LYS A 176 -7.05 24.64 -17.85
CA LYS A 176 -7.22 26.08 -18.08
C LYS A 176 -5.93 26.82 -17.78
#